data_AF-A0A1I4LE86-F1
#
_entry.id   AF-A0A1I4LE86-F1
#
_cell.length_a   1.000
_cell.length_b   1.000
_cell.length_c   1.000
_cell.angle_alpha   90.00
_cell.angle_beta   90.00
_cell.angle_gamma   90.00
#
_symmetry.space_group_name_H-M   'P 1'
#
loop_
_entity.id
_entity.type
_entity.pdbx_description
1 polymer ?
#
loop_
_entity_poly.entity_id
_entity_poly.type
_entity_poly.pdbx_seq_one_letter_code
_entity_poly.pdbx_strand_id
1 'polypeptide(L)' 'MGKIIYFVIGICVSLLVLPFLYRAGVPTFDVVLRHVFGEGSIWAVFTSLLLILLVFLGIRKAVKQH' A
#
# COMPACT_ATOMS: atom_id res chain seq x y z
N MET A 1 8.35 14.38 -19.81
CA MET A 1 7.80 13.08 -20.31
C MET A 1 8.35 11.84 -19.59
N GLY A 2 9.68 11.64 -19.46
CA GLY A 2 10.24 10.35 -19.00
C GLY A 2 9.83 9.87 -17.60
N LYS A 3 9.61 10.77 -16.63
CA LYS A 3 9.32 10.42 -15.23
C LYS A 3 7.95 9.77 -15.00
N ILE A 4 6.93 10.18 -15.77
CA ILE A 4 5.57 9.60 -15.70
C ILE A 4 5.56 8.16 -16.24
N ILE A 5 6.38 7.89 -17.26
CA ILE A 5 6.49 6.54 -17.83
C ILE A 5 7.04 5.56 -16.78
N TYR A 6 8.09 5.95 -16.03
CA TYR A 6 8.61 5.13 -14.93
C TYR A 6 7.59 4.91 -13.81
N PHE A 7 6.77 5.92 -13.50
CA PHE A 7 5.70 5.79 -12.51
C PHE A 7 4.64 4.76 -12.96
N VAL A 8 4.18 4.85 -14.21
CA VAL A 8 3.20 3.92 -14.78
C VAL A 8 3.78 2.50 -14.87
N ILE A 9 5.04 2.35 -15.28
CA ILE A 9 5.73 1.05 -15.29
C ILE A 9 5.81 0.47 -13.88
N GLY A 10 6.14 1.29 -12.87
CA GLY A 10 6.16 0.85 -11.47
C GLY A 10 4.80 0.33 -10.99
N ILE A 11 3.70 0.97 -11.40
CA ILE A 11 2.33 0.49 -11.11
C ILE A 11 2.05 -0.83 -11.82
N CYS A 12 2.37 -0.93 -13.12
CA CYS A 12 2.18 -2.16 -13.89
C CYS A 12 2.96 -3.34 -13.31
N VAL A 13 4.22 -3.12 -12.91
CA VAL A 13 5.05 -4.15 -12.26
C VAL A 13 4.43 -4.57 -10.93
N SER A 14 3.98 -3.61 -10.11
CA SER A 14 3.33 -3.90 -8.83
C SER A 14 2.06 -4.74 -9.01
N LEU A 15 1.24 -4.43 -10.03
CA LEU A 15 0.04 -5.20 -10.38
C LEU A 15 0.37 -6.62 -10.85
N LEU A 16 1.48 -6.79 -11.57
CA LEU A 16 1.94 -8.10 -12.04
C LEU A 16 2.48 -8.96 -10.88
N VAL A 17 3.17 -8.34 -9.93
CA VAL A 17 3.81 -8.98 -8.78
C VAL A 17 2.78 -9.35 -7.68
N LEU A 18 1.74 -8.54 -7.49
CA LEU A 18 0.70 -8.74 -6.48
C LEU A 18 0.06 -10.15 -6.46
N PRO A 19 -0.39 -10.74 -7.59
CA PRO A 19 -0.96 -12.09 -7.58
C PRO A 19 0.05 -13.18 -7.22
N PHE A 20 1.35 -12.98 -7.51
CA PHE A 20 2.39 -13.90 -7.08
C PHE A 20 2.60 -13.83 -5.56
N LEU A 21 2.58 -12.64 -4.97
CA LEU A 21 2.64 -12.50 -3.51
C LEU A 21 1.42 -13.13 -2.84
N TYR A 22 0.23 -12.95 -3.41
CA TYR A 22 -0.99 -13.56 -2.90
C TYR A 22 -0.89 -15.10 -2.92
N ARG A 23 -0.40 -15.68 -4.02
CA ARG A 23 -0.16 -17.14 -4.11
C ARG A 23 0.97 -17.64 -3.21
N ALA A 24 2.00 -16.83 -2.96
CA ALA A 24 3.09 -17.14 -2.05
C ALA A 24 2.66 -17.12 -0.57
N GLY A 25 1.38 -16.83 -0.28
CA GLY A 25 0.85 -16.78 1.08
C GLY A 25 1.28 -15.54 1.84
N VAL A 26 1.73 -14.47 1.15
CA VAL A 26 2.05 -13.21 1.81
C VAL A 26 0.75 -12.65 2.40
N PRO A 27 0.67 -12.48 3.73
CA PRO A 27 -0.54 -11.99 4.37
C PRO A 27 -0.83 -10.56 3.90
N THR A 28 -2.11 -10.28 3.65
CA THR A 28 -2.55 -8.93 3.30
C THR A 28 -2.42 -8.00 4.50
N PHE A 29 -2.35 -6.69 4.25
CA PHE A 29 -2.24 -5.68 5.30
C PHE A 29 -3.32 -5.80 6.38
N ASP A 30 -4.55 -6.15 6.01
CA ASP A 30 -5.63 -6.40 6.98
C ASP A 30 -5.29 -7.57 7.91
N VAL A 31 -4.78 -8.69 7.37
CA VAL A 31 -4.36 -9.85 8.16
C VAL A 31 -3.21 -9.48 9.10
N VAL A 32 -2.21 -8.74 8.62
CA VAL A 32 -1.09 -8.27 9.45
C VAL A 32 -1.57 -7.36 10.57
N LEU A 33 -2.44 -6.39 10.26
CA LEU A 33 -2.98 -5.46 11.26
C LEU A 33 -3.83 -6.18 12.31
N ARG A 34 -4.68 -7.12 11.90
CA ARG A 34 -5.47 -7.94 12.85
C ARG A 34 -4.59 -8.84 13.70
N HIS A 35 -3.49 -9.36 13.14
CA HIS A 35 -2.56 -10.20 13.89
C HIS A 35 -1.76 -9.39 14.93
N VAL A 36 -1.39 -8.15 14.60
CA VAL A 36 -0.62 -7.27 15.50
C VAL A 36 -1.49 -6.63 16.58
N PHE A 37 -2.71 -6.20 16.23
CA PHE A 37 -3.57 -5.44 17.15
C PHE A 37 -4.72 -6.26 17.76
N GLY A 38 -4.97 -7.47 17.26
CA GLY A 38 -6.09 -8.33 17.64
C GLY A 38 -7.34 -8.16 16.76
N GLU A 39 -8.14 -9.22 16.66
CA GLU A 39 -9.42 -9.21 15.95
C GLU A 39 -10.41 -8.24 16.62
N GLY A 40 -10.96 -7.29 15.85
CA GLY A 40 -11.92 -6.31 16.36
C GLY A 40 -11.31 -5.10 17.09
N SER A 41 -9.98 -4.99 17.12
CA SER A 41 -9.30 -3.88 17.78
C SER A 41 -9.50 -2.55 17.05
N ILE A 42 -10.00 -1.54 17.75
CA ILE A 42 -10.17 -0.17 17.23
C ILE A 42 -8.85 0.41 16.71
N TRP A 43 -7.72 0.01 17.31
CA TRP A 43 -6.38 0.44 16.93
C TRP A 43 -5.98 -0.02 15.52
N ALA A 44 -6.40 -1.22 15.10
CA ALA A 44 -6.16 -1.70 13.74
C ALA A 44 -6.82 -0.78 12.69
N VAL A 45 -8.02 -0.29 12.99
CA VAL A 45 -8.77 0.64 12.13
C VAL A 45 -8.06 1.99 12.07
N PHE A 46 -7.65 2.54 13.21
CA PHE A 46 -6.90 3.81 13.25
C PHE A 46 -5.58 3.73 12.50
N THR A 47 -4.81 2.65 12.67
CA THR A 47 -3.55 2.45 11.97
C THR A 47 -3.75 2.27 10.48
N SER A 48 -4.78 1.53 10.04
CA SER A 48 -5.15 1.43 8.63
C SER A 48 -5.48 2.80 8.02
N LEU A 49 -6.29 3.60 8.73
CA LEU A 49 -6.64 4.96 8.31
C LEU A 49 -5.41 5.87 8.20
N LEU A 50 -4.49 5.77 9.16
CA LEU A 50 -3.23 6.52 9.15
C LEU A 50 -2.34 6.12 7.97
N LEU A 51 -2.23 4.82 7.67
CA LEU A 51 -1.49 4.30 6.51
C LEU A 51 -2.05 4.85 5.20
N ILE A 52 -3.37 4.84 5.04
CA ILE A 52 -4.05 5.40 3.86
C ILE A 52 -3.72 6.90 3.72
N LEU A 53 -3.80 7.65 4.82
CA LEU A 53 -3.45 9.08 4.84
C LEU A 53 -1.97 9.30 4.46
N LEU A 54 -1.07 8.47 4.98
CA LEU A 54 0.37 8.54 4.69
C LEU A 54 0.64 8.29 3.20
N VAL A 55 -0.01 7.29 2.61
CA VAL A 55 0.08 7.00 1.17
C VAL A 55 -0.43 8.19 0.38
N PHE A 56 -1.56 8.78 0.77
CA PHE A 56 -2.12 9.94 0.07
C PHE A 56 -1.21 11.17 0.14
N LEU A 57 -0.62 11.44 1.32
CA LEU A 57 0.36 12.52 1.50
C LEU A 57 1.66 12.25 0.73
N GLY A 58 2.12 10.99 0.71
CA GLY A 58 3.29 10.56 -0.04
C GLY A 58 3.10 10.75 -1.54
N ILE A 59 1.96 10.32 -2.09
CA ILE A 59 1.59 10.55 -3.49
C ILE A 59 1.50 12.05 -3.77
N ARG A 60 0.82 12.84 -2.92
CA ARG A 60 0.71 14.30 -3.11
C ARG A 60 2.08 14.98 -3.12
N LYS A 61 3.01 14.56 -2.26
CA LYS A 61 4.38 15.09 -2.22
C LYS A 61 5.17 14.67 -3.47
N ALA A 62 5.07 13.41 -3.89
CA ALA A 62 5.72 12.90 -5.09
C ALA A 62 5.21 13.59 -6.37
N VAL A 63 3.91 13.89 -6.44
CA VAL A 63 3.30 14.62 -7.55
C VAL A 63 3.69 16.10 -7.54
N LYS A 64 3.80 16.75 -6.36
CA LYS A 64 4.19 18.16 -6.25
C LYS A 64 5.69 18.41 -6.51
N GLN A 65 6.55 17.41 -6.30
CA GLN A 65 7.99 17.50 -6.64
C GLN A 65 8.28 17.19 -8.13
N HIS A 66 7.27 16.83 -8.91
CA HIS A 66 7.34 16.65 -10.36
C HIS A 66 6.82 17.85 -11.12
#